data_AF-A0A2G6IRM6-F1
#
_entry.id   AF-A0A2G6IRM6-F1
#
_cell.length_a   1.000
_cell.length_b   1.000
_cell.length_c   1.000
_cell.angle_alpha   90.00
_cell.angle_beta   90.00
_cell.angle_gamma   90.00
#
_symmetry.space_group_name_H-M   'P 1'
#
loop_
_entity.id
_entity.type
_entity.pdbx_description
1 polymer ?
#
loop_
_entity_poly.entity_id
_entity_poly.type
_entity_poly.pdbx_seq_one_letter_code
_entity_poly.pdbx_strand_id
1 'polypeptide(L)'
;MALQGTNPTQVANSAKLSPNTLSKFTNGSTETLSERSLAKILPVLGLERASELDTDNPINDPKTRIHRIIDKIPEEDLPALLREFQSRFPA
;
A
#
# COMPACT_ATOMS: atom_id res chain seq x y z
N MET A 1 9.43 1.08 1.15
CA MET A 1 9.97 1.79 2.33
C MET A 1 9.04 2.97 2.62
N ALA A 2 7.95 2.74 3.36
CA ALA A 2 7.08 3.84 3.80
C ALA A 2 7.85 4.69 4.81
N LEU A 3 7.95 6.00 4.55
CA LEU A 3 8.75 6.98 5.29
C LEU A 3 8.40 7.01 6.79
N GLN A 4 9.03 6.16 7.59
CA GLN A 4 9.12 6.35 9.03
C GLN A 4 10.01 7.57 9.30
N GLY A 5 9.39 8.68 9.70
CA GLY A 5 10.11 9.87 10.16
C GLY A 5 9.66 11.22 9.58
N THR A 6 8.75 11.24 8.60
CA THR A 6 8.30 12.52 8.03
C THR A 6 7.26 13.17 8.93
N ASN A 7 7.55 14.38 9.42
CA ASN A 7 6.61 15.16 10.22
C ASN A 7 5.42 15.59 9.35
N PRO A 8 4.16 15.20 9.66
CA PRO A 8 2.97 15.54 8.86
C PRO A 8 2.80 17.04 8.62
N THR A 9 3.23 17.87 9.58
CA THR A 9 3.20 19.32 9.47
C THR A 9 4.19 19.84 8.44
N GLN A 10 5.40 19.27 8.38
CA GLN A 10 6.41 19.66 7.40
C GLN A 10 5.99 19.28 5.98
N VAL A 11 5.36 18.10 5.82
CA VAL A 11 4.79 17.67 4.53
C VAL A 11 3.65 18.60 4.11
N ALA A 12 2.74 18.96 5.02
CA ALA A 12 1.66 19.90 4.73
C ALA A 12 2.18 21.27 4.30
N ASN A 13 3.18 21.80 5.00
CA ASN A 13 3.80 23.08 4.66
C ASN A 13 4.45 23.04 3.28
N SER A 14 5.19 21.96 2.99
CA SER A 14 5.84 21.75 1.68
C SER A 14 4.81 21.62 0.55
N ALA A 15 3.65 21.02 0.84
CA ALA A 15 2.52 20.88 -0.08
C ALA A 15 1.63 22.13 -0.18
N LYS A 16 1.97 23.24 0.52
CA LYS A 16 1.13 24.45 0.63
C LYS A 16 -0.30 24.13 1.11
N LEU A 17 -0.42 23.24 2.08
CA LEU A 17 -1.65 22.88 2.78
C LEU A 17 -1.62 23.39 4.22
N SER A 18 -2.79 23.45 4.85
CA SER A 18 -2.86 23.73 6.29
C SER A 18 -2.14 22.61 7.06
N PRO A 19 -1.27 22.93 8.04
CA PRO A 19 -0.67 21.95 8.96
C PRO A 19 -1.68 20.97 9.56
N ASN A 20 -2.89 21.47 9.80
CA ASN A 20 -3.97 20.71 10.40
C ASN A 20 -4.57 19.67 9.44
N THR A 21 -4.45 19.84 8.12
CA THR A 21 -5.04 18.91 7.15
C THR A 21 -4.41 17.53 7.24
N LEU A 22 -3.07 17.45 7.20
CA LEU A 22 -2.37 16.18 7.33
C LEU A 22 -2.35 15.69 8.78
N SER A 23 -2.18 16.59 9.76
CA SER A 23 -2.17 16.20 11.17
C SER A 23 -3.50 15.55 11.60
N LYS A 24 -4.65 16.10 11.17
CA LYS A 24 -5.98 15.52 11.44
C LYS A 24 -6.21 14.18 10.71
N PHE A 25 -5.63 14.02 9.53
CA PHE A 25 -5.71 12.76 8.82
C PHE A 25 -4.87 11.68 9.51
N THR A 26 -3.61 11.98 9.84
CA THR A 26 -2.70 11.02 10.47
C THR A 26 -3.07 10.66 11.91
N ASN A 27 -3.76 11.55 12.63
CA ASN A 27 -4.22 11.29 14.00
C ASN A 27 -5.63 10.67 14.07
N GLY A 28 -6.25 10.37 12.92
CA GLY A 28 -7.58 9.75 12.85
C GLY A 28 -8.77 10.69 13.10
N SER A 29 -8.55 12.01 13.26
CA SER A 29 -9.67 12.98 13.38
C SER A 29 -10.47 13.11 12.08
N THR A 30 -9.87 12.77 10.94
CA THR A 30 -10.54 12.70 9.64
C THR A 30 -10.14 11.43 8.93
N GLU A 31 -11.11 10.64 8.50
CA GLU A 31 -10.89 9.32 7.88
C GLU A 31 -10.38 9.40 6.44
N THR A 32 -10.60 10.54 5.76
CA THR A 32 -10.27 10.70 4.33
C THR A 32 -9.60 12.04 4.04
N LEU A 33 -8.81 12.06 2.96
CA LEU A 33 -8.28 13.28 2.35
C LEU A 33 -9.01 13.55 1.04
N SER A 34 -9.24 14.83 0.73
CA SER A 34 -9.76 15.19 -0.59
C SER A 34 -8.71 14.94 -1.67
N GLU A 35 -9.17 14.62 -2.88
CA GLU A 35 -8.32 14.38 -4.05
C GLU A 35 -7.39 15.57 -4.35
N ARG A 36 -7.88 16.81 -4.17
CA ARG A 36 -7.09 18.03 -4.29
C ARG A 36 -5.93 18.10 -3.29
N SER A 37 -6.16 17.64 -2.06
CA SER A 37 -5.12 17.62 -1.02
C SER A 37 -4.11 16.53 -1.34
N LEU A 38 -4.60 15.36 -1.75
CA LEU A 38 -3.78 14.22 -2.14
C LEU A 38 -2.85 14.57 -3.31
N ALA A 39 -3.36 15.21 -4.36
CA ALA A 39 -2.58 15.64 -5.52
C ALA A 39 -1.43 16.61 -5.19
N LYS A 40 -1.56 17.38 -4.10
CA LYS A 40 -0.49 18.27 -3.62
C LYS A 40 0.55 17.56 -2.77
N ILE A 41 0.15 16.48 -2.09
CA ILE A 41 1.00 15.73 -1.16
C ILE A 41 1.85 14.70 -1.90
N LEU A 42 1.28 14.03 -2.92
CA LEU A 42 1.96 12.97 -3.68
C LEU A 42 3.35 13.41 -4.19
N PRO A 43 3.53 14.58 -4.85
CA PRO A 43 4.85 14.99 -5.33
C PRO A 43 5.86 15.26 -4.21
N VAL A 44 5.39 15.73 -3.05
CA VAL A 44 6.25 15.95 -1.86
C VAL A 44 6.77 14.63 -1.30
N LEU A 45 5.99 13.56 -1.48
CA LEU A 45 6.37 12.19 -1.10
C LEU A 45 7.14 11.46 -2.22
N GLY A 46 7.42 12.12 -3.34
CA GLY A 46 8.07 11.50 -4.51
C GLY A 46 7.18 10.52 -5.27
N LEU A 47 5.86 10.64 -5.14
CA LEU A 47 4.86 9.81 -5.80
C LEU A 47 4.16 10.61 -6.89
N GLU A 48 3.82 9.95 -8.00
CA GLU A 48 3.09 10.58 -9.10
C GLU A 48 1.58 10.32 -9.02
N ARG A 49 1.18 9.19 -8.44
CA ARG A 49 -0.22 8.74 -8.46
C ARG A 49 -0.67 8.17 -7.13
N ALA A 50 -1.95 8.35 -6.81
CA ALA A 50 -2.55 7.82 -5.58
C ALA A 50 -2.47 6.29 -5.50
N SER A 51 -2.48 5.59 -6.64
CA SER A 51 -2.31 4.13 -6.71
C SER A 51 -0.97 3.64 -6.18
N GLU A 52 0.04 4.51 -6.09
CA GLU A 52 1.36 4.17 -5.55
C GLU A 52 1.39 4.23 -4.01
N LEU A 53 0.37 4.80 -3.38
CA LEU A 53 0.22 4.76 -1.91
C LEU A 53 -0.19 3.37 -1.42
N ASP A 54 -0.77 2.55 -2.29
CA ASP A 54 -1.43 1.29 -1.95
C ASP A 54 -0.54 0.06 -2.24
N THR A 55 0.70 0.26 -2.70
CA THR A 55 1.62 -0.83 -3.11
C THR A 55 2.05 -1.76 -1.97
N ASP A 56 1.89 -1.33 -0.71
CA ASP A 56 2.18 -2.13 0.49
C ASP A 56 0.90 -2.50 1.28
N ASN A 57 -0.30 -2.25 0.76
CA ASN A 57 -1.55 -2.56 1.45
C ASN A 57 -1.88 -4.08 1.36
N PRO A 58 -1.79 -4.85 2.45
CA PRO A 58 -2.01 -6.30 2.42
C PRO A 58 -3.45 -6.71 2.09
N ILE A 59 -4.40 -5.76 2.14
CA ILE A 59 -5.84 -6.00 1.99
C ILE A 59 -6.27 -5.95 0.52
N ASN A 60 -5.60 -5.16 -0.33
CA ASN A 60 -6.06 -4.89 -1.69
C ASN A 60 -5.51 -5.83 -2.77
N ASP A 61 -4.55 -6.71 -2.46
CA ASP A 61 -4.06 -7.66 -3.46
C ASP A 61 -3.72 -9.06 -2.91
N PRO A 62 -4.77 -9.87 -2.61
CA PRO A 62 -4.59 -11.27 -2.24
C PRO A 62 -3.89 -12.07 -3.35
N LYS A 63 -4.05 -11.68 -4.63
CA LYS A 63 -3.43 -12.35 -5.77
C LYS A 63 -1.91 -12.14 -5.74
N THR A 64 -1.44 -10.92 -5.55
CA THR A 64 0.00 -10.63 -5.42
C THR A 64 0.61 -11.27 -4.18
N ARG A 65 -0.13 -11.39 -3.07
CA ARG A 65 0.35 -12.12 -1.88
C ARG A 65 0.48 -13.62 -2.16
N ILE A 66 -0.48 -14.23 -2.83
CA ILE A 66 -0.41 -15.64 -3.24
C ILE A 66 0.77 -15.86 -4.18
N HIS A 67 0.96 -14.99 -5.18
CA HIS A 67 2.13 -15.07 -6.08
C HIS A 67 3.45 -14.98 -5.31
N ARG A 68 3.60 -14.01 -4.39
CA ARG A 68 4.82 -13.90 -3.55
C ARG A 68 5.05 -15.11 -2.63
N ILE A 69 3.99 -15.82 -2.24
CA ILE A 69 4.11 -17.06 -1.46
C ILE A 69 4.59 -18.18 -2.38
N ILE A 70 3.99 -18.32 -3.56
CA ILE A 70 4.37 -19.32 -4.56
C ILE A 70 5.82 -19.11 -5.03
N ASP A 71 6.24 -17.87 -5.26
CA ASP A 71 7.62 -17.54 -5.69
C ASP A 71 8.70 -17.90 -4.66
N LYS A 72 8.31 -18.15 -3.41
CA LYS A 72 9.20 -18.59 -2.33
C LYS A 72 9.22 -20.11 -2.15
N ILE A 73 8.40 -20.85 -2.88
CA ILE A 73 8.34 -22.30 -2.83
C ILE A 73 9.43 -22.84 -3.77
N PRO A 74 10.33 -23.71 -3.27
CA PRO A 74 11.31 -24.39 -4.10
C PRO A 74 10.65 -25.11 -5.27
N GLU A 75 11.26 -25.07 -6.47
CA GLU A 75 10.68 -25.67 -7.67
C GLU A 75 10.43 -27.18 -7.53
N GLU A 76 11.22 -27.86 -6.70
CA GLU A 76 11.06 -29.28 -6.35
C GLU A 76 9.77 -29.60 -5.60
N ASP A 77 9.20 -28.64 -4.86
CA ASP A 77 8.00 -28.83 -4.04
C ASP A 77 6.71 -28.45 -4.79
N LEU A 78 6.80 -27.68 -5.87
CA LEU A 78 5.66 -27.25 -6.69
C LEU A 78 4.81 -28.42 -7.25
N PRO A 79 5.38 -29.53 -7.75
CA PRO A 79 4.60 -30.65 -8.28
C PRO A 79 3.80 -31.42 -7.22
N ALA A 80 4.28 -31.42 -5.97
CA ALA A 80 3.57 -32.04 -4.85
C ALA A 80 2.38 -31.17 -4.42
N LEU A 81 2.63 -29.85 -4.31
CA LEU A 81 1.60 -28.88 -3.98
C LEU A 81 0.49 -28.82 -5.03
N LEU A 82 0.84 -28.86 -6.32
CA LEU A 82 -0.13 -28.89 -7.42
C LEU A 82 -1.08 -30.09 -7.32
N ARG A 83 -0.54 -31.27 -7.00
CA ARG A 83 -1.32 -32.50 -6.81
C ARG A 83 -2.27 -32.40 -5.62
N GLU A 84 -1.83 -31.80 -4.52
CA GLU A 84 -2.68 -31.57 -3.35
C GLU A 84 -3.83 -30.60 -3.68
N PHE A 85 -3.53 -29.51 -4.39
CA PHE A 85 -4.54 -28.53 -4.82
C PHE A 85 -5.58 -29.15 -5.76
N GLN A 86 -5.16 -29.95 -6.74
CA GLN A 86 -6.07 -30.66 -7.65
C GLN A 86 -6.95 -31.67 -6.92
N SER A 87 -6.41 -32.34 -5.89
CA SER A 87 -7.19 -33.27 -5.06
C SER A 87 -8.21 -32.57 -4.17
N ARG A 88 -7.91 -31.36 -3.68
CA ARG A 88 -8.78 -30.61 -2.76
C ARG A 88 -9.80 -29.73 -3.47
N PHE A 89 -9.47 -29.27 -4.66
CA PHE A 89 -10.29 -28.38 -5.49
C PHE A 89 -10.43 -28.95 -6.90
N PRO A 90 -11.19 -30.05 -7.08
CA PRO A 90 -11.51 -30.56 -8.40
C PRO A 90 -12.37 -29.53 -9.17
N ALA A 91 -12.11 -29.40 -10.47
CA ALA A 91 -12.81 -28.49 -11.37
C ALA A 91 -14.28 -28.88 -11.61
#